data_AF-A0A7S2FEB8-F1
#
_entry.id   AF-A0A7S2FEB8-F1
#
_cell.length_a   1.000
_cell.length_b   1.000
_cell.length_c   1.000
_cell.angle_alpha   90.00
_cell.angle_beta   90.00
_cell.angle_gamma   90.00
#
_symmetry.space_group_name_H-M   'P 1'
#
loop_
_entity.id
_entity.type
_entity.pdbx_description
1 polymer ?
#
loop_
_entity_poly.entity_id
_entity_poly.type
_entity_poly.pdbx_seq_one_letter_code
_entity_poly.pdbx_strand_id
1 'polypeptide(L)'
;EYAEVSELDATGMARLLDGCDACVCMLGHRLTRDGVFGEPRRLVANATRAVCGAAPTTPRPLRFVLLSTAGVDAPDGSDEGVRGWVERAFIGALAAALPPYADSVEA
;
A
#
# COMPACT_ATOMS: atom_id res chain seq x y z
N GLU A 1 -3.92 23.45 3.33
CA GLU A 1 -3.27 22.72 4.43
C GLU A 1 -2.90 21.34 3.90
N TYR A 2 -1.67 20.88 4.08
CA TYR A 2 -1.24 19.57 3.60
C TYR A 2 -1.26 18.61 4.80
N ALA A 3 -1.96 17.49 4.67
CA ALA A 3 -1.97 16.43 5.66
C ALA A 3 -1.12 15.26 5.15
N GLU A 4 -0.27 14.72 6.01
CA GLU A 4 0.45 13.47 5.71
C GLU A 4 -0.55 12.32 5.72
N VAL A 5 -0.56 11.52 4.66
CA VAL A 5 -1.56 10.45 4.50
C VAL A 5 -1.47 9.39 5.62
N SER A 6 -0.29 9.24 6.20
CA SER A 6 -0.01 8.34 7.32
C SER A 6 -0.65 8.76 8.64
N GLU A 7 -1.08 10.02 8.76
CA GLU A 7 -1.71 10.56 9.97
C GLU A 7 -3.25 10.54 9.88
N LEU A 8 -3.80 10.15 8.73
CA LEU A 8 -5.24 10.10 8.51
C LEU A 8 -5.83 8.79 9.05
N ASP A 9 -6.83 8.93 9.92
CA ASP A 9 -7.73 7.83 10.25
C ASP A 9 -8.81 7.66 9.17
N ALA A 10 -9.67 6.64 9.32
CA ALA A 10 -10.75 6.38 8.37
C ALA A 10 -11.73 7.58 8.24
N THR A 11 -11.92 8.36 9.31
CA THR A 11 -12.82 9.54 9.30
C THR A 11 -12.22 10.68 8.48
N GLY A 12 -10.94 10.99 8.69
CA GLY A 12 -10.20 11.97 7.91
C GLY A 12 -10.13 11.55 6.44
N MET A 13 -9.88 10.27 6.18
CA MET A 13 -9.86 9.72 4.84
C MET A 13 -11.24 9.80 4.15
N ALA A 14 -12.33 9.50 4.86
CA ALA A 14 -13.69 9.61 4.32
C ALA A 14 -14.03 11.03 3.86
N ARG A 15 -13.58 12.06 4.60
CA ARG A 15 -13.76 13.46 4.20
C ARG A 15 -13.03 13.80 2.91
N LEU A 16 -11.86 13.22 2.67
CA LEU A 16 -11.10 13.43 1.43
C LEU A 16 -11.69 12.66 0.25
N LEU A 17 -12.34 11.53 0.52
CA LEU A 17 -12.97 10.68 -0.49
C LEU A 17 -14.41 11.10 -0.82
N ASP A 18 -15.00 12.06 -0.09
CA ASP A 18 -16.36 12.51 -0.36
C ASP A 18 -16.48 13.12 -1.76
N GLY A 19 -17.49 12.68 -2.51
CA GLY A 19 -17.70 13.05 -3.90
C GLY A 19 -16.71 12.45 -4.91
N CYS A 20 -15.76 11.60 -4.49
CA CYS A 20 -14.83 10.93 -5.40
C CYS A 20 -15.42 9.60 -5.92
N ASP A 21 -15.26 9.37 -7.23
CA ASP A 21 -15.65 8.08 -7.85
C ASP A 21 -14.51 7.04 -7.77
N ALA A 22 -13.27 7.49 -7.64
CA ALA A 22 -12.09 6.63 -7.58
C ALA A 22 -10.97 7.23 -6.73
N CYS A 23 -10.17 6.36 -6.13
CA CYS A 23 -8.93 6.67 -5.43
C CYS A 23 -7.79 5.85 -6.04
N VAL A 24 -6.71 6.51 -6.46
CA VAL A 24 -5.53 5.87 -7.02
C VAL A 24 -4.37 6.06 -6.05
N CYS A 25 -3.91 4.97 -5.43
CA CYS A 25 -2.81 4.95 -4.49
C CYS A 25 -1.50 4.55 -5.20
N MET A 26 -0.63 5.54 -5.41
CA MET A 26 0.73 5.35 -5.95
C MET A 26 1.79 5.71 -4.90
N LEU A 27 1.48 5.44 -3.63
CA LEU A 27 2.37 5.74 -2.52
C LEU A 27 3.59 4.83 -2.55
N GLY A 28 4.71 5.40 -2.11
CA GLY A 28 5.96 4.68 -1.94
C GLY A 28 6.84 5.45 -0.97
N HIS A 29 7.71 4.73 -0.27
CA HIS A 29 8.67 5.35 0.62
C HIS A 29 9.71 6.15 -0.16
N ARG A 30 10.15 7.27 0.43
CA ARG A 30 11.27 8.02 -0.11
C ARG A 30 12.57 7.24 0.11
N LEU A 31 13.43 7.20 -0.90
CA LEU A 31 14.76 6.55 -0.84
C LEU A 31 15.79 7.41 -0.09
N THR A 32 15.46 7.81 1.14
CA THR A 32 16.39 8.40 2.11
C THR A 32 16.54 7.44 3.27
N ARG A 33 17.61 7.58 4.08
CA ARG A 33 17.83 6.73 5.26
C ARG A 33 16.60 6.73 6.19
N ASP A 34 16.01 7.90 6.40
CA ASP A 34 14.83 8.06 7.25
C ASP A 34 13.55 7.56 6.57
N GLY A 35 13.41 7.73 5.24
CA GLY A 35 12.26 7.18 4.52
C GLY A 35 12.26 5.65 4.46
N VAL A 36 13.44 5.04 4.50
CA VAL A 36 13.61 3.58 4.46
C VAL A 36 13.49 2.95 5.85
N PHE A 37 14.12 3.53 6.88
CA PHE A 37 14.21 2.91 8.21
C PHE A 37 13.46 3.65 9.32
N GLY A 38 13.06 4.90 9.07
CA GLY A 38 12.27 5.72 9.98
C GLY A 38 10.78 5.41 9.91
N GLU A 39 9.99 6.23 10.61
CA GLU A 39 8.52 6.15 10.56
C GLU A 39 7.95 7.08 9.48
N PRO A 40 6.78 6.75 8.91
CA PRO A 40 6.01 5.50 9.09
C PRO A 40 6.63 4.33 8.31
N ARG A 41 6.70 3.13 8.91
CA ARG A 41 7.20 1.90 8.24
C ARG A 41 6.17 1.15 7.42
N ARG A 42 4.88 1.50 7.57
CA ARG A 42 3.74 0.85 6.90
C ARG A 42 2.89 1.89 6.17
N LEU A 43 3.53 2.75 5.38
CA LEU A 43 2.90 3.91 4.76
C LEU A 43 1.77 3.47 3.81
N VAL A 44 2.11 2.60 2.86
CA VAL A 44 1.20 2.11 1.82
C VAL A 44 0.12 1.25 2.46
N ALA A 45 0.47 0.29 3.31
CA ALA A 45 -0.51 -0.59 3.95
C ALA A 45 -1.48 0.18 4.85
N ASN A 46 -1.01 1.18 5.62
CA ASN A 46 -1.90 1.97 6.46
C ASN A 46 -2.80 2.89 5.64
N ALA A 47 -2.29 3.51 4.57
CA ALA A 47 -3.10 4.31 3.67
C ALA A 47 -4.18 3.46 2.98
N THR A 48 -3.82 2.28 2.48
CA THR A 48 -4.78 1.32 1.91
C THR A 48 -5.84 0.92 2.93
N ARG A 49 -5.47 0.61 4.18
CA ARG A 49 -6.45 0.32 5.26
C ARG A 49 -7.37 1.50 5.55
N ALA A 50 -6.84 2.72 5.60
CA ALA A 50 -7.64 3.92 5.83
C ALA A 50 -8.65 4.15 4.68
N VAL A 51 -8.23 4.00 3.42
CA VAL A 51 -9.12 4.11 2.25
C VAL A 51 -10.18 3.03 2.26
N CYS A 52 -9.78 1.76 2.43
CA CYS A 52 -10.72 0.64 2.49
C CYS A 52 -11.69 0.73 3.68
N GLY A 53 -11.25 1.28 4.82
CA GLY A 53 -12.09 1.54 5.98
C GLY A 53 -13.04 2.72 5.80
N ALA A 54 -12.67 3.70 4.98
CA ALA A 54 -13.51 4.85 4.65
C ALA A 54 -14.52 4.55 3.53
N ALA A 55 -14.20 3.64 2.61
CA ALA A 55 -15.05 3.30 1.46
C ALA A 55 -16.51 2.93 1.80
N PRO A 56 -16.82 2.22 2.91
CA PRO A 56 -18.21 1.95 3.29
C PRO A 56 -19.02 3.19 3.69
N THR A 57 -18.33 4.29 4.02
CA THR A 57 -18.96 5.55 4.47
C THR A 57 -19.20 6.52 3.32
N THR A 58 -18.67 6.23 2.12
CA THR A 58 -18.87 7.10 0.96
C THR A 58 -20.27 6.91 0.37
N PRO A 59 -20.95 7.97 -0.10
CA PRO A 59 -22.32 7.88 -0.63
C PRO A 59 -22.45 7.02 -1.89
N ARG A 60 -21.34 6.73 -2.57
CA ARG A 60 -21.27 5.97 -3.83
C ARG A 60 -20.16 4.91 -3.73
N PRO A 61 -20.25 3.83 -4.53
CA PRO A 61 -19.18 2.84 -4.62
C PRO A 61 -17.87 3.49 -5.09
N LEU A 62 -16.85 3.45 -4.24
CA LEU A 62 -15.52 3.97 -4.54
C LEU A 62 -14.69 2.91 -5.27
N ARG A 63 -14.09 3.28 -6.41
CA ARG A 63 -13.10 2.44 -7.09
C ARG A 63 -11.72 2.70 -6.52
N PHE A 64 -11.13 1.70 -5.87
CA PHE A 64 -9.76 1.81 -5.36
C PHE A 64 -8.78 1.12 -6.31
N VAL A 65 -7.75 1.85 -6.75
CA VAL A 65 -6.66 1.34 -7.60
C VAL A 65 -5.36 1.50 -6.84
N LEU A 66 -4.72 0.39 -6.49
CA LEU A 66 -3.42 0.38 -5.82
C LEU A 66 -2.32 0.05 -6.82
N LEU A 67 -1.23 0.81 -6.80
CA LEU A 67 -0.02 0.48 -7.54
C LEU A 67 0.64 -0.75 -6.91
N SER A 68 0.52 -1.89 -7.59
CA SER A 68 1.21 -3.12 -7.19
C SER A 68 2.71 -3.07 -7.55
N THR A 69 3.48 -4.00 -7.00
CA THR A 69 4.91 -4.17 -7.30
C THR A 69 5.17 -5.58 -7.83
N ALA A 70 6.30 -5.75 -8.53
CA ALA A 70 6.73 -7.08 -8.99
C ALA A 70 7.03 -8.06 -7.84
N GLY A 71 7.06 -7.60 -6.58
CA GLY A 71 7.17 -8.47 -5.41
C GLY A 71 5.87 -9.17 -5.04
N VAL A 72 4.72 -8.62 -5.43
CA VAL A 72 3.39 -9.19 -5.14
C VAL A 72 3.07 -10.28 -6.16
N ASP A 73 2.54 -11.41 -5.71
CA ASP A 73 2.04 -12.46 -6.60
C ASP A 73 0.69 -12.04 -7.19
N ALA A 74 0.43 -12.39 -8.45
CA ALA A 74 -0.87 -12.15 -9.06
C ALA A 74 -2.02 -12.76 -8.24
N PRO A 75 -3.07 -11.99 -7.89
CA PRO A 75 -4.18 -12.49 -7.07
C PRO A 75 -5.00 -13.62 -7.71
N ASP A 76 -4.93 -13.77 -9.03
CA ASP A 76 -5.57 -14.85 -9.79
C ASP A 76 -4.73 -16.12 -9.89
N GLY A 77 -3.55 -16.13 -9.26
CA GLY A 77 -2.63 -17.27 -9.24
C GLY A 77 -1.85 -17.45 -10.54
N SER A 78 -1.87 -16.48 -11.48
CA SER A 78 -1.13 -16.60 -12.75
C SER A 78 0.37 -16.79 -12.57
N ASP A 79 0.90 -16.36 -11.42
CA ASP A 79 2.32 -16.42 -11.09
C ASP A 79 2.69 -17.69 -10.31
N GLU A 80 1.70 -18.54 -9.95
CA GLU A 80 1.94 -19.80 -9.26
C GLU A 80 2.81 -20.73 -10.12
N GLY A 81 3.94 -21.17 -9.56
CA GLY A 81 4.90 -22.03 -10.24
C GLY A 81 5.82 -21.32 -11.24
N VAL A 82 5.60 -20.03 -11.53
CA VAL A 82 6.51 -19.20 -12.33
C VAL A 82 7.75 -18.81 -11.51
N ARG A 83 7.54 -18.41 -10.25
CA ARG A 83 8.63 -18.02 -9.35
C ARG A 83 9.32 -19.24 -8.73
N GLY A 84 10.59 -19.40 -9.06
CA GLY A 84 11.45 -20.43 -8.47
C GLY A 84 11.71 -20.21 -6.97
N TRP A 85 12.12 -21.26 -6.27
CA TRP A 85 12.40 -21.19 -4.83
C TRP A 85 13.47 -20.14 -4.46
N VAL A 86 14.48 -19.94 -5.32
CA VAL A 86 15.55 -18.95 -5.13
C VAL A 86 14.99 -17.53 -5.16
N GLU A 87 14.11 -17.25 -6.12
CA GLU A 87 13.47 -15.94 -6.28
C GLU A 87 12.58 -15.64 -5.07
N ARG A 88 11.79 -16.61 -4.62
CA ARG A 88 10.96 -16.48 -3.41
C ARG A 88 11.80 -16.21 -2.17
N ALA A 89 12.92 -16.91 -2.01
CA ALA A 89 13.85 -16.67 -0.90
C ALA A 89 14.47 -15.27 -0.98
N PHE A 90 14.84 -14.80 -2.18
CA PHE A 90 15.40 -13.47 -2.40
C PHE A 90 14.39 -12.35 -2.09
N ILE A 91 13.15 -12.48 -2.59
CA ILE A 91 12.05 -11.56 -2.28
C ILE A 91 11.79 -11.50 -0.77
N GLY A 92 11.77 -12.66 -0.10
CA GLY A 92 11.60 -12.73 1.35
C GLY A 92 12.75 -12.06 2.12
N ALA A 93 13.99 -12.24 1.67
CA ALA A 93 15.16 -11.58 2.26
C ALA A 93 15.10 -10.05 2.09
N LEU A 94 14.66 -9.57 0.93
CA LEU A 94 14.43 -8.14 0.69
C LEU A 94 13.35 -7.58 1.59
N ALA A 95 12.22 -8.29 1.76
CA ALA A 95 11.15 -7.88 2.67
C ALA A 95 11.64 -7.81 4.12
N ALA A 96 12.47 -8.75 4.56
CA ALA A 96 13.05 -8.73 5.90
C ALA A 96 14.06 -7.59 6.10
N ALA A 97 14.85 -7.25 5.07
CA ALA A 97 15.91 -6.25 5.16
C ALA A 97 15.43 -4.82 4.92
N LEU A 98 14.39 -4.63 4.11
CA LEU A 98 13.92 -3.33 3.64
C LEU A 98 12.45 -3.13 4.05
N PRO A 99 12.18 -2.39 5.14
CA PRO A 99 10.83 -2.08 5.59
C PRO A 99 9.90 -1.54 4.47
N PRO A 100 10.36 -0.67 3.55
CA PRO A 100 9.53 -0.19 2.45
C PRO A 100 9.08 -1.27 1.47
N TYR A 101 9.92 -2.29 1.27
CA TYR A 101 9.63 -3.39 0.37
C TYR A 101 8.58 -4.30 1.00
N ALA A 102 8.72 -4.63 2.29
CA ALA A 102 7.68 -5.34 3.02
C ALA A 102 6.34 -4.60 3.01
N ASP A 103 6.34 -3.28 3.25
CA ASP A 103 5.12 -2.48 3.20
C ASP A 103 4.41 -2.55 1.85
N SER A 104 5.15 -2.48 0.74
CA SER A 104 4.57 -2.52 -0.60
C SER A 104 4.04 -3.92 -1.00
N VAL A 105 4.61 -4.99 -0.45
CA VAL A 105 4.20 -6.38 -0.73
C VAL A 105 3.05 -6.83 0.19
N GLU A 106 2.90 -6.23 1.36
CA GLU A 106 1.84 -6.53 2.35
C GLU A 106 0.62 -5.58 2.29
N ALA A 107 0.67 -4.53 1.47
CA ALA A 107 -0.39 -3.51 1.37
C ALA A 107 -1.65 -4.00 0.63
#